data_AF-A0A2N6G454-F1
#
_entry.id   AF-A0A2N6G454-F1
#
_cell.length_a   1.000
_cell.length_b   1.000
_cell.length_c   1.000
_cell.angle_alpha   90.00
_cell.angle_beta   90.00
_cell.angle_gamma   90.00
#
_symmetry.space_group_name_H-M   'P 1'
#
loop_
_entity.id
_entity.type
_entity.pdbx_description
1 polymer ?
#
loop_
_entity_poly.entity_id
_entity_poly.type
_entity_poly.pdbx_seq_one_letter_code
_entity_poly.pdbx_strand_id
1 'polypeptide(L)'
;MQVSRTATKEDFNHLRIDDIKQPISESRFDALLEKLQINNLSEDEKDFFQSIVEDRMVTEEEFSTLTYEQTKKIKQFTSRSDLEGNYIADSSIGFEKLSMAPLLSAQNISDDEEYNEAIFNTFKKLNLSQDDGISMLNELGGYINQEEKIIFEDSLTDEQYDSGIRYKTYIGLDMKELVSKRLEELNQGLLETSDEDVKSDYKNMIYVYREIETQYNNIQDKNRVENEAQLEQYTRNTKPNPLYNADVVELYNNITHEYEEKEKKEFDELMDKLDISNLNNREKELFRTILEDKEISNIEMDKLSYEEMKKINQFIFKKDEKGEIIDDTLIRTNSRINALLRTTELTDDETFNQVLFNTVKSMNDIYEINNFLNPILNLISEKFTAFDEVNSINFITEDMNKVLDELIKTFDEHYQETEYDEIKEHYLSVINKYQDLKEQYNKTTIDS
;
A
#
# COMPACT_ATOMS: atom_id res chain seq x y z
N MET A 1 -8.24 19.60 7.84
CA MET A 1 -7.11 20.42 7.36
C MET A 1 -7.33 20.61 5.88
N GLN A 2 -7.28 21.84 5.36
CA GLN A 2 -7.66 22.13 3.96
C GLN A 2 -6.40 22.35 3.11
N VAL A 3 -6.12 21.52 2.11
CA VAL A 3 -4.89 21.56 1.30
C VAL A 3 -5.19 22.03 -0.13
N SER A 4 -4.30 22.80 -0.76
CA SER A 4 -4.39 23.20 -2.18
C SER A 4 -4.35 22.00 -3.14
N ARG A 5 -5.06 22.03 -4.28
CA ARG A 5 -5.12 20.94 -5.28
C ARG A 5 -4.23 21.17 -6.51
N THR A 6 -3.94 20.13 -7.29
CA THR A 6 -3.25 20.25 -8.59
C THR A 6 -4.16 20.96 -9.61
N ALA A 7 -3.58 21.83 -10.43
CA ALA A 7 -4.28 22.59 -11.45
C ALA A 7 -4.74 21.74 -12.64
N THR A 8 -5.94 21.99 -13.13
CA THR A 8 -6.51 21.39 -14.35
C THR A 8 -6.16 22.21 -15.58
N LYS A 9 -6.37 21.62 -16.76
CA LYS A 9 -6.17 22.31 -18.05
C LYS A 9 -7.04 23.57 -18.22
N GLU A 10 -8.22 23.60 -17.59
CA GLU A 10 -9.11 24.78 -17.60
C GLU A 10 -8.56 25.89 -16.69
N ASP A 11 -7.99 25.52 -15.54
CA ASP A 11 -7.32 26.46 -14.62
C ASP A 11 -6.17 27.21 -15.34
N PHE A 12 -5.42 26.53 -16.21
CA PHE A 12 -4.37 27.14 -17.05
C PHE A 12 -4.89 28.14 -18.08
N ASN A 13 -6.14 28.02 -18.55
CA ASN A 13 -6.72 28.97 -19.50
C ASN A 13 -7.18 30.27 -18.82
N HIS A 14 -7.29 30.27 -17.49
CA HIS A 14 -7.69 31.43 -16.68
C HIS A 14 -6.50 32.22 -16.11
N LEU A 15 -5.27 31.74 -16.33
CA LEU A 15 -4.04 32.42 -15.95
C LEU A 15 -3.92 33.77 -16.64
N ARG A 16 -3.98 34.87 -15.86
CA ARG A 16 -3.67 36.19 -16.40
C ARG A 16 -2.16 36.34 -16.46
N ILE A 17 -1.66 36.60 -17.67
CA ILE A 17 -0.23 36.81 -17.95
C ILE A 17 0.41 37.88 -17.04
N ASP A 18 -0.39 38.84 -16.54
CA ASP A 18 0.10 39.90 -15.66
C ASP A 18 0.37 39.45 -14.21
N ASP A 19 -0.23 38.34 -13.76
CA ASP A 19 0.04 37.73 -12.45
C ASP A 19 1.41 36.99 -12.42
N ILE A 20 1.98 36.73 -13.60
CA ILE A 20 3.24 36.00 -13.79
C ILE A 20 4.46 36.95 -13.83
N LYS A 21 4.25 38.25 -14.08
CA LYS A 21 5.33 39.21 -14.42
C LYS A 21 6.05 39.86 -13.24
N GLN A 22 5.58 39.68 -12.01
CA GLN A 22 6.19 40.33 -10.85
C GLN A 22 7.04 39.34 -10.05
N PRO A 23 8.30 39.68 -9.69
CA PRO A 23 9.09 38.88 -8.76
C PRO A 23 8.30 38.67 -7.47
N ILE A 24 8.37 37.46 -6.91
CA ILE A 24 7.74 37.20 -5.62
C ILE A 24 8.57 37.89 -4.53
N SER A 25 7.93 38.69 -3.68
CA SER A 25 8.63 39.23 -2.50
C SER A 25 8.71 38.14 -1.43
N GLU A 26 9.67 38.25 -0.51
CA GLU A 26 9.80 37.36 0.66
C GLU A 26 8.46 37.20 1.42
N SER A 27 7.76 38.31 1.69
CA SER A 27 6.44 38.29 2.33
C SER A 27 5.32 37.63 1.50
N ARG A 28 5.46 37.60 0.16
CA ARG A 28 4.53 36.88 -0.73
C ARG A 28 4.91 35.40 -0.81
N PHE A 29 6.19 35.08 -0.70
CA PHE A 29 6.68 33.71 -0.65
C PHE A 29 6.27 33.03 0.66
N ASP A 30 6.40 33.70 1.82
CA ASP A 30 5.87 33.21 3.09
C ASP A 30 4.35 32.97 3.03
N ALA A 31 3.60 33.90 2.44
CA ALA A 31 2.16 33.74 2.23
C ALA A 31 1.85 32.58 1.27
N LEU A 32 2.71 32.29 0.29
CA LEU A 32 2.61 31.13 -0.58
C LEU A 32 2.86 29.84 0.20
N LEU A 33 3.89 29.79 1.05
CA LEU A 33 4.19 28.64 1.91
C LEU A 33 3.01 28.32 2.84
N GLU A 34 2.44 29.35 3.48
CA GLU A 34 1.26 29.20 4.34
C GLU A 34 0.05 28.70 3.54
N LYS A 35 -0.20 29.29 2.35
CA LYS A 35 -1.30 28.89 1.47
C LYS A 35 -1.17 27.45 0.96
N LEU A 36 0.06 26.98 0.70
CA LEU A 36 0.35 25.62 0.26
C LEU A 36 0.58 24.63 1.41
N GLN A 37 0.57 25.11 2.65
CA GLN A 37 0.87 24.35 3.88
C GLN A 37 2.24 23.66 3.86
N ILE A 38 3.22 24.32 3.23
CA ILE A 38 4.60 23.83 3.18
C ILE A 38 5.31 24.33 4.43
N ASN A 39 5.46 23.43 5.40
CA ASN A 39 6.12 23.69 6.67
C ASN A 39 7.53 23.08 6.69
N ASN A 40 8.34 23.48 7.69
CA ASN A 40 9.66 22.89 7.96
C ASN A 40 10.70 23.08 6.84
N LEU A 41 10.76 24.28 6.26
CA LEU A 41 11.88 24.72 5.44
C LEU A 41 12.94 25.37 6.33
N SER A 42 14.22 24.99 6.16
CA SER A 42 15.34 25.77 6.68
C SER A 42 15.42 27.13 5.97
N GLU A 43 16.12 28.10 6.57
CA GLU A 43 16.32 29.41 5.91
C GLU A 43 17.05 29.26 4.57
N ASP A 44 18.05 28.38 4.48
CA ASP A 44 18.74 28.08 3.21
C ASP A 44 17.79 27.45 2.18
N GLU A 45 16.86 26.57 2.60
CA GLU A 45 15.85 26.00 1.71
C GLU A 45 14.83 27.05 1.25
N LYS A 46 14.46 28.00 2.12
CA LYS A 46 13.54 29.08 1.75
C LYS A 46 14.15 29.99 0.69
N ASP A 47 15.38 30.45 0.89
CA ASP A 47 16.09 31.31 -0.06
C ASP A 47 16.19 30.62 -1.44
N PHE A 48 16.56 29.34 -1.43
CA PHE A 48 16.70 28.55 -2.65
C PHE A 48 15.36 28.25 -3.34
N PHE A 49 14.30 27.92 -2.60
CA PHE A 49 12.98 27.68 -3.20
C PHE A 49 12.33 28.98 -3.68
N GLN A 50 12.60 30.09 -3.00
CA GLN A 50 12.19 31.41 -3.47
C GLN A 50 12.84 31.72 -4.82
N SER A 51 14.16 31.48 -4.98
CA SER A 51 14.83 31.72 -6.26
C SER A 51 14.23 30.86 -7.39
N ILE A 52 13.92 29.58 -7.12
CA ILE A 52 13.22 28.71 -8.08
C ILE A 52 11.83 29.26 -8.45
N VAL A 53 11.07 29.76 -7.48
CA VAL A 53 9.74 30.36 -7.72
C VAL A 53 9.86 31.64 -8.54
N GLU A 54 10.88 32.46 -8.30
CA GLU A 54 11.20 33.65 -9.08
C GLU A 54 11.57 33.30 -10.53
N ASP A 55 12.44 32.31 -10.71
CA ASP A 55 12.94 31.86 -12.01
C ASP A 55 11.92 31.01 -12.79
N ARG A 56 10.88 30.51 -12.10
CA ARG A 56 9.81 29.66 -12.65
C ARG A 56 10.30 28.37 -13.28
N MET A 57 11.54 28.00 -13.04
CA MET A 57 12.19 26.87 -13.67
C MET A 57 13.26 26.32 -12.74
N VAL A 58 13.30 25.00 -12.60
CA VAL A 58 14.43 24.30 -11.98
C VAL A 58 15.39 23.88 -13.07
N THR A 59 16.63 24.35 -12.98
CA THR A 59 17.72 23.97 -13.89
C THR A 59 18.28 22.58 -13.54
N GLU A 60 19.01 21.97 -14.48
CA GLU A 60 19.67 20.67 -14.24
C GLU A 60 20.74 20.76 -13.14
N GLU A 61 21.47 21.88 -13.10
CA GLU A 61 22.46 22.13 -12.05
C GLU A 61 21.79 22.18 -10.68
N GLU A 62 20.74 23.00 -10.53
CA GLU A 62 19.96 23.09 -9.30
C GLU A 62 19.37 21.74 -8.90
N PHE A 63 18.68 21.06 -9.82
CA PHE A 63 18.05 19.77 -9.56
C PHE A 63 19.07 18.71 -9.14
N SER A 64 20.27 18.73 -9.71
CA SER A 64 21.34 17.79 -9.36
C SER A 64 21.83 17.94 -7.91
N THR A 65 21.64 19.10 -7.28
CA THR A 65 22.02 19.33 -5.88
C THR A 65 20.94 18.88 -4.89
N LEU A 66 19.70 18.71 -5.33
CA LEU A 66 18.57 18.43 -4.45
C LEU A 66 18.60 17.03 -3.84
N THR A 67 18.32 16.94 -2.55
CA THR A 67 18.03 15.66 -1.90
C THR A 67 16.64 15.15 -2.29
N TYR A 68 16.34 13.89 -1.94
CA TYR A 68 15.00 13.33 -2.09
C TYR A 68 13.94 14.19 -1.39
N GLU A 69 14.17 14.55 -0.13
CA GLU A 69 13.27 15.40 0.66
C GLU A 69 13.08 16.80 0.07
N GLN A 70 14.17 17.45 -0.39
CA GLN A 70 14.05 18.75 -1.02
C GLN A 70 13.27 18.68 -2.34
N THR A 71 13.46 17.61 -3.11
CA THR A 71 12.70 17.36 -4.35
C THR A 71 11.22 17.13 -4.04
N LYS A 72 10.90 16.43 -2.95
CA LYS A 72 9.53 16.21 -2.47
C LYS A 72 8.85 17.53 -2.09
N LYS A 73 9.56 18.40 -1.37
CA LYS A 73 9.08 19.74 -1.05
C LYS A 73 8.88 20.59 -2.31
N ILE A 74 9.84 20.62 -3.24
CA ILE A 74 9.70 21.35 -4.53
C ILE A 74 8.47 20.90 -5.30
N LYS A 75 8.19 19.59 -5.36
CA LYS A 75 6.99 19.06 -6.02
C LYS A 75 5.70 19.64 -5.45
N GLN A 76 5.65 19.97 -4.16
CA GLN A 76 4.48 20.59 -3.53
C GLN A 76 4.19 22.01 -4.04
N PHE A 77 5.19 22.69 -4.61
CA PHE A 77 5.04 24.01 -5.24
C PHE A 77 4.57 23.93 -6.68
N THR A 78 4.48 22.75 -7.31
CA THR A 78 4.26 22.67 -8.76
C THR A 78 2.77 22.69 -9.11
N SER A 79 2.37 23.67 -9.93
CA SER A 79 1.04 23.77 -10.59
C SER A 79 -0.15 23.58 -9.65
N ARG A 80 -0.25 24.44 -8.63
CA ARG A 80 -1.28 24.39 -7.59
C ARG A 80 -2.40 25.39 -7.86
N SER A 81 -3.62 25.01 -7.46
CA SER A 81 -4.79 25.88 -7.38
C SER A 81 -5.24 26.01 -5.94
N ASP A 82 -5.83 27.14 -5.61
CA ASP A 82 -6.42 27.35 -4.30
C ASP A 82 -7.78 26.65 -4.16
N LEU A 83 -8.35 26.73 -2.96
CA LEU A 83 -9.58 26.03 -2.59
C LEU A 83 -10.80 26.49 -3.40
N GLU A 84 -10.73 27.66 -4.03
CA GLU A 84 -11.79 28.19 -4.90
C GLU A 84 -11.58 27.76 -6.37
N GLY A 85 -10.54 26.96 -6.64
CA GLY A 85 -10.15 26.55 -7.97
C GLY A 85 -9.37 27.61 -8.74
N ASN A 86 -8.94 28.71 -8.10
CA ASN A 86 -8.13 29.70 -8.79
C ASN A 86 -6.67 29.23 -8.84
N TYR A 87 -6.10 29.25 -10.04
CA TYR A 87 -4.69 28.91 -10.22
C TYR A 87 -3.77 29.85 -9.43
N ILE A 88 -2.85 29.29 -8.66
CA ILE A 88 -1.84 30.05 -7.95
C ILE A 88 -0.68 30.29 -8.93
N ALA A 89 -0.67 31.45 -9.58
CA ALA A 89 0.37 31.81 -10.56
C ALA A 89 1.79 31.58 -10.02
N ASP A 90 1.97 31.82 -8.72
CA ASP A 90 3.24 31.66 -8.03
C ASP A 90 3.72 30.21 -7.87
N SER A 91 2.87 29.22 -8.17
CA SER A 91 3.18 27.79 -8.18
C SER A 91 3.57 27.26 -9.57
N SER A 92 3.63 28.12 -10.59
CA SER A 92 3.97 27.74 -11.95
C SER A 92 5.48 27.52 -12.11
N ILE A 93 5.98 26.37 -11.66
CA ILE A 93 7.39 26.00 -11.78
C ILE A 93 7.53 24.89 -12.84
N GLY A 94 8.36 25.13 -13.84
CA GLY A 94 8.78 24.15 -14.84
C GLY A 94 10.12 23.48 -14.49
N PHE A 95 10.50 22.49 -15.28
CA PHE A 95 11.79 21.81 -15.18
C PHE A 95 12.50 21.93 -16.52
N GLU A 96 13.80 22.27 -16.51
CA GLU A 96 14.59 22.50 -17.72
C GLU A 96 14.62 21.29 -18.65
N LYS A 97 14.66 20.07 -18.09
CA LYS A 97 14.75 18.83 -18.85
C LYS A 97 13.70 17.81 -18.43
N LEU A 98 13.17 17.10 -19.43
CA LEU A 98 12.23 16.00 -19.23
C LEU A 98 12.87 14.78 -18.53
N SER A 99 14.20 14.64 -18.54
CA SER A 99 14.91 13.61 -17.79
C SER A 99 14.77 13.76 -16.27
N MET A 100 14.27 14.89 -15.76
CA MET A 100 13.94 15.07 -14.34
C MET A 100 12.59 14.46 -13.95
N ALA A 101 11.70 14.23 -14.92
CA ALA A 101 10.36 13.72 -14.66
C ALA A 101 10.35 12.34 -13.98
N PRO A 102 11.24 11.38 -14.33
CA PRO A 102 11.32 10.12 -13.61
C PRO A 102 11.69 10.29 -12.14
N LEU A 103 12.62 11.21 -11.82
CA LEU A 103 13.06 11.49 -10.45
C LEU A 103 11.95 12.10 -9.61
N LEU A 104 11.12 12.98 -10.20
CA LEU A 104 9.92 13.53 -9.55
C LEU A 104 8.84 12.47 -9.29
N SER A 105 8.81 11.43 -10.12
CA SER A 105 7.81 10.36 -10.07
C SER A 105 8.22 9.22 -9.14
N ALA A 106 9.52 9.03 -8.89
CA ALA A 106 10.06 8.01 -7.97
C ALA A 106 9.49 8.08 -6.55
N GLN A 107 9.02 9.26 -6.13
CA GLN A 107 8.41 9.51 -4.82
C GLN A 107 7.04 8.82 -4.61
N ASN A 108 6.42 8.31 -5.70
CA ASN A 108 5.04 7.82 -5.67
C ASN A 108 4.93 6.32 -5.99
N ILE A 109 6.03 5.56 -5.93
CA ILE A 109 6.04 4.15 -6.34
C ILE A 109 5.42 3.27 -5.26
N SER A 110 5.80 3.46 -3.99
CA SER A 110 5.28 2.69 -2.85
C SER A 110 4.88 3.59 -1.67
N ASP A 111 4.32 3.00 -0.62
CA ASP A 111 4.15 3.62 0.69
C ASP A 111 5.42 3.66 1.55
N ASP A 112 6.38 2.79 1.25
CA ASP A 112 7.73 2.81 1.82
C ASP A 112 8.58 3.98 1.27
N GLU A 113 8.74 5.02 2.08
CA GLU A 113 9.54 6.20 1.73
C GLU A 113 11.03 5.90 1.58
N GLU A 114 11.58 4.95 2.33
CA GLU A 114 12.99 4.55 2.22
C GLU A 114 13.25 3.88 0.86
N TYR A 115 12.27 3.12 0.37
CA TYR A 115 12.32 2.51 -0.95
C TYR A 115 12.21 3.54 -2.07
N ASN A 116 11.27 4.48 -1.96
CA ASN A 116 11.14 5.58 -2.92
C ASN A 116 12.42 6.44 -2.96
N GLU A 117 13.04 6.70 -1.81
CA GLU A 117 14.34 7.38 -1.72
C GLU A 117 15.46 6.56 -2.38
N ALA A 118 15.49 5.23 -2.17
CA ALA A 118 16.46 4.35 -2.81
C ALA A 118 16.37 4.36 -4.34
N ILE A 119 15.14 4.37 -4.88
CA ILE A 119 14.91 4.50 -6.33
C ILE A 119 15.38 5.85 -6.83
N PHE A 120 14.99 6.94 -6.15
CA PHE A 120 15.43 8.29 -6.50
C PHE A 120 16.97 8.40 -6.54
N ASN A 121 17.64 7.93 -5.49
CA ASN A 121 19.10 7.96 -5.40
C ASN A 121 19.75 7.10 -6.48
N THR A 122 19.18 5.94 -6.79
CA THR A 122 19.67 5.07 -7.87
C THR A 122 19.54 5.75 -9.22
N PHE A 123 18.37 6.28 -9.56
CA PHE A 123 18.13 6.94 -10.84
C PHE A 123 19.02 8.16 -11.01
N LYS A 124 19.20 8.94 -9.94
CA LYS A 124 20.07 10.11 -9.93
C LYS A 124 21.53 9.71 -10.15
N LYS A 125 21.99 8.64 -9.51
CA LYS A 125 23.34 8.08 -9.69
C LYS A 125 23.57 7.57 -11.12
N LEU A 126 22.58 6.88 -11.69
CA LEU A 126 22.67 6.30 -13.02
C LEU A 126 22.52 7.35 -14.13
N ASN A 127 22.01 8.54 -13.81
CA ASN A 127 21.76 9.62 -14.76
C ASN A 127 21.02 9.13 -16.01
N LEU A 128 19.92 8.41 -15.77
CA LEU A 128 19.14 7.77 -16.82
C LEU A 128 18.58 8.80 -17.81
N SER A 129 18.44 8.39 -19.07
CA SER A 129 17.68 9.18 -20.04
C SER A 129 16.21 9.26 -19.62
N GLN A 130 15.44 10.17 -20.22
CA GLN A 130 14.00 10.23 -19.97
C GLN A 130 13.33 8.89 -20.26
N ASP A 131 13.63 8.29 -21.42
CA ASP A 131 12.98 7.06 -21.88
C ASP A 131 13.37 5.87 -20.99
N ASP A 132 14.65 5.75 -20.64
CA ASP A 132 15.13 4.70 -19.73
C ASP A 132 14.55 4.87 -18.33
N GLY A 133 14.49 6.12 -17.82
CA GLY A 133 13.92 6.43 -16.52
C GLY A 133 12.42 6.12 -16.46
N ILE A 134 11.65 6.46 -17.50
CA ILE A 134 10.23 6.12 -17.58
C ILE A 134 10.04 4.60 -17.71
N SER A 135 10.84 3.94 -18.55
CA SER A 135 10.82 2.49 -18.70
C SER A 135 11.08 1.78 -17.37
N MET A 136 12.09 2.23 -16.62
CA MET A 136 12.39 1.71 -15.29
C MET A 136 11.31 2.05 -14.26
N LEU A 137 10.66 3.22 -14.33
CA LEU A 137 9.50 3.49 -13.48
C LEU A 137 8.33 2.58 -13.78
N ASN A 138 8.10 2.22 -15.05
CA ASN A 138 7.01 1.32 -15.41
C ASN A 138 7.30 -0.11 -14.95
N GLU A 139 8.56 -0.53 -15.02
CA GLU A 139 9.03 -1.80 -14.46
C GLU A 139 8.91 -1.82 -12.93
N LEU A 140 9.45 -0.80 -12.25
CA LEU A 140 9.45 -0.70 -10.78
C LEU A 140 8.07 -0.36 -10.22
N GLY A 141 7.23 0.32 -10.97
CA GLY A 141 5.83 0.58 -10.63
C GLY A 141 4.90 -0.48 -11.23
N GLY A 142 5.43 -1.69 -11.47
CA GLY A 142 4.83 -2.79 -12.23
C GLY A 142 3.31 -2.81 -12.16
N TYR A 143 2.70 -2.49 -13.31
CA TYR A 143 1.26 -2.33 -13.52
C TYR A 143 0.60 -1.18 -12.73
N ILE A 144 0.80 0.06 -13.19
CA ILE A 144 -0.28 1.06 -13.08
C ILE A 144 -1.39 0.60 -14.02
N ASN A 145 -2.28 -0.27 -13.54
CA ASN A 145 -3.56 -0.45 -14.21
C ASN A 145 -4.25 0.92 -14.17
N GLN A 146 -4.29 1.61 -15.31
CA GLN A 146 -4.89 2.94 -15.38
C GLN A 146 -6.34 2.93 -14.92
N GLU A 147 -7.09 1.84 -15.14
CA GLU A 147 -8.45 1.70 -14.62
C GLU A 147 -8.47 1.57 -13.10
N GLU A 148 -7.60 0.77 -12.48
CA GLU A 148 -7.53 0.68 -11.01
C GLU A 148 -7.03 1.97 -10.36
N LYS A 149 -6.08 2.65 -11.00
CA LYS A 149 -5.63 3.98 -10.59
C LYS A 149 -6.79 4.97 -10.68
N ILE A 150 -7.54 4.98 -11.78
CA ILE A 150 -8.70 5.87 -11.97
C ILE A 150 -9.80 5.51 -10.96
N ILE A 151 -10.12 4.23 -10.76
CA ILE A 151 -11.13 3.76 -9.80
C ILE A 151 -10.71 4.11 -8.37
N PHE A 152 -9.45 3.94 -8.01
CA PHE A 152 -8.92 4.33 -6.71
C PHE A 152 -9.01 5.85 -6.53
N GLU A 153 -8.49 6.63 -7.50
CA GLU A 153 -8.53 8.09 -7.49
C GLU A 153 -9.97 8.63 -7.47
N ASP A 154 -10.91 7.99 -8.16
CA ASP A 154 -12.35 8.31 -8.18
C ASP A 154 -13.07 7.87 -6.90
N SER A 155 -12.51 6.91 -6.15
CA SER A 155 -13.04 6.47 -4.85
C SER A 155 -12.57 7.34 -3.68
N LEU A 156 -11.54 8.16 -3.89
CA LEU A 156 -11.09 9.12 -2.89
C LEU A 156 -12.13 10.22 -2.74
N THR A 157 -12.43 10.59 -1.49
CA THR A 157 -13.15 11.85 -1.24
C THR A 157 -12.32 13.03 -1.74
N ASP A 158 -12.98 14.15 -2.06
CA ASP A 158 -12.29 15.37 -2.52
C ASP A 158 -11.15 15.78 -1.56
N GLU A 159 -11.35 15.68 -0.24
CA GLU A 159 -10.30 15.95 0.77
C GLU A 159 -9.11 14.97 0.71
N GLN A 160 -9.35 13.70 0.38
CA GLN A 160 -8.30 12.68 0.25
C GLN A 160 -7.52 12.83 -1.06
N TYR A 161 -8.20 13.09 -2.16
CA TYR A 161 -7.55 13.38 -3.43
C TYR A 161 -6.71 14.67 -3.37
N ASP A 162 -7.23 15.71 -2.71
CA ASP A 162 -6.58 17.02 -2.60
C ASP A 162 -5.42 17.07 -1.60
N SER A 163 -5.41 16.19 -0.59
CA SER A 163 -4.27 16.00 0.32
C SER A 163 -3.09 15.27 -0.31
N GLY A 164 -3.17 14.92 -1.60
CA GLY A 164 -2.08 14.31 -2.35
C GLY A 164 -1.99 12.79 -2.19
N ILE A 165 -3.04 12.15 -1.66
CA ILE A 165 -3.18 10.70 -1.72
C ILE A 165 -3.32 10.34 -3.20
N ARG A 166 -2.36 9.56 -3.69
CA ARG A 166 -2.27 9.08 -5.07
C ARG A 166 -2.13 7.56 -5.01
N TYR A 167 -2.56 6.91 -6.08
CA TYR A 167 -2.34 5.48 -6.23
C TYR A 167 -0.84 5.18 -6.09
N LYS A 168 -0.49 4.40 -5.06
CA LYS A 168 0.84 3.84 -4.85
C LYS A 168 0.76 2.39 -5.27
N THR A 169 1.67 1.94 -6.15
CA THR A 169 1.60 0.59 -6.73
C THR A 169 1.77 -0.47 -5.66
N TYR A 170 2.62 -0.22 -4.66
CA TYR A 170 2.91 -1.16 -3.59
C TYR A 170 2.57 -0.56 -2.23
N ILE A 171 1.34 -0.79 -1.79
CA ILE A 171 0.89 -0.44 -0.43
C ILE A 171 0.93 -1.72 0.42
N GLY A 172 1.61 -1.66 1.57
CA GLY A 172 1.69 -2.78 2.53
C GLY A 172 2.48 -4.00 2.06
N LEU A 173 3.37 -3.83 1.07
CA LEU A 173 4.29 -4.86 0.60
C LEU A 173 5.69 -4.64 1.18
N ASP A 174 6.39 -5.72 1.54
CA ASP A 174 7.79 -5.64 1.93
C ASP A 174 8.66 -5.38 0.69
N MET A 175 9.20 -4.18 0.57
CA MET A 175 9.99 -3.76 -0.58
C MET A 175 11.32 -4.51 -0.69
N LYS A 176 11.86 -4.99 0.42
CA LYS A 176 13.05 -5.85 0.42
C LYS A 176 12.75 -7.20 -0.19
N GLU A 177 11.62 -7.79 0.20
CA GLU A 177 11.17 -9.07 -0.35
C GLU A 177 10.85 -8.93 -1.84
N LEU A 178 10.15 -7.86 -2.23
CA LEU A 178 9.83 -7.56 -3.63
C LEU A 178 11.09 -7.46 -4.50
N VAL A 179 12.07 -6.67 -4.06
CA VAL A 179 13.36 -6.54 -4.77
C VAL A 179 14.08 -7.88 -4.86
N SER A 180 14.10 -8.65 -3.77
CA SER A 180 14.77 -9.95 -3.72
C SER A 180 14.13 -10.95 -4.68
N LYS A 181 12.79 -11.05 -4.67
CA LYS A 181 12.02 -11.92 -5.56
C LYS A 181 12.23 -11.53 -7.03
N ARG A 182 12.15 -10.24 -7.34
CA ARG A 182 12.36 -9.77 -8.71
C ARG A 182 13.79 -10.03 -9.19
N LEU A 183 14.79 -9.86 -8.33
CA LEU A 183 16.16 -10.24 -8.64
C LEU A 183 16.28 -11.74 -8.94
N GLU A 184 15.61 -12.61 -8.18
CA GLU A 184 15.59 -14.05 -8.45
C GLU A 184 14.99 -14.37 -9.84
N GLU A 185 13.82 -13.81 -10.15
CA GLU A 185 13.16 -13.95 -11.46
C GLU A 185 14.05 -13.49 -12.62
N LEU A 186 14.68 -12.31 -12.49
CA LEU A 186 15.57 -11.78 -13.53
C LEU A 186 16.83 -12.64 -13.68
N ASN A 187 17.40 -13.16 -12.60
CA ASN A 187 18.54 -14.06 -12.67
C ASN A 187 18.16 -15.40 -13.30
N GLN A 188 16.97 -15.93 -13.02
CA GLN A 188 16.45 -17.13 -13.66
C GLN A 188 16.24 -16.90 -15.17
N GLY A 189 15.58 -15.81 -15.55
CA GLY A 189 15.38 -15.43 -16.95
C GLY A 189 16.70 -15.27 -17.71
N LEU A 190 17.74 -14.71 -17.07
CA LEU A 190 19.08 -14.61 -17.62
C LEU A 190 19.74 -15.98 -17.88
N LEU A 191 19.48 -16.97 -17.03
CA LEU A 191 20.01 -18.33 -17.17
C LEU A 191 19.28 -19.13 -18.25
N GLU A 192 17.98 -18.91 -18.39
CA GLU A 192 17.09 -19.68 -19.28
C GLU A 192 17.09 -19.15 -20.72
N THR A 193 17.32 -17.84 -20.91
CA THR A 193 17.33 -17.26 -22.25
C THR A 193 18.60 -17.57 -23.02
N SER A 194 18.46 -17.94 -24.30
CA SER A 194 19.58 -18.12 -25.23
C SER A 194 19.89 -16.88 -26.08
N ASP A 195 19.02 -15.87 -26.07
CA ASP A 195 19.13 -14.66 -26.87
C ASP A 195 20.07 -13.64 -26.21
N GLU A 196 21.12 -13.19 -26.92
CA GLU A 196 22.14 -12.30 -26.35
C GLU A 196 21.66 -10.87 -26.11
N ASP A 197 20.69 -10.39 -26.89
CA ASP A 197 20.10 -9.06 -26.68
C ASP A 197 19.23 -9.09 -25.41
N VAL A 198 18.42 -10.14 -25.26
CA VAL A 198 17.61 -10.37 -24.04
C VAL A 198 18.49 -10.57 -22.80
N LYS A 199 19.64 -11.24 -22.92
CA LYS A 199 20.61 -11.34 -21.81
C LYS A 199 21.17 -9.99 -21.41
N SER A 200 21.39 -9.09 -22.37
CA SER A 200 21.86 -7.74 -22.09
C SER A 200 20.83 -6.97 -21.28
N ASP A 201 19.55 -7.09 -21.65
CA ASP A 201 18.45 -6.44 -20.94
C ASP A 201 18.30 -6.97 -19.51
N TYR A 202 18.31 -8.29 -19.32
CA TYR A 202 18.30 -8.88 -17.97
C TYR A 202 19.49 -8.40 -17.12
N LYS A 203 20.70 -8.35 -17.68
CA LYS A 203 21.88 -7.85 -16.96
C LYS A 203 21.71 -6.40 -16.52
N ASN A 204 21.15 -5.56 -17.39
CA ASN A 204 20.89 -4.15 -17.09
C ASN A 204 19.84 -4.03 -15.97
N MET A 205 18.74 -4.77 -16.04
CA MET A 205 17.71 -4.76 -15.00
C MET A 205 18.25 -5.27 -13.67
N ILE A 206 18.98 -6.40 -13.66
CA ILE A 206 19.62 -6.94 -12.46
C ILE A 206 20.56 -5.90 -11.84
N TYR A 207 21.32 -5.18 -12.67
CA TYR A 207 22.21 -4.12 -12.20
C TYR A 207 21.43 -3.00 -11.51
N VAL A 208 20.35 -2.51 -12.12
CA VAL A 208 19.49 -1.47 -11.52
C VAL A 208 18.88 -1.94 -10.21
N TYR A 209 18.28 -3.14 -10.17
CA TYR A 209 17.66 -3.68 -8.95
C TYR A 209 18.67 -3.89 -7.82
N ARG A 210 19.91 -4.30 -8.13
CA ARG A 210 20.98 -4.41 -7.12
C ARG A 210 21.43 -3.06 -6.57
N GLU A 211 21.46 -2.04 -7.42
CA GLU A 211 21.74 -0.67 -6.96
C GLU A 211 20.63 -0.16 -6.04
N ILE A 212 19.35 -0.41 -6.39
CA ILE A 212 18.20 -0.10 -5.53
C ILE A 212 18.31 -0.85 -4.20
N GLU A 213 18.54 -2.17 -4.22
CA GLU A 213 18.74 -2.99 -3.02
C GLU A 213 19.84 -2.42 -2.13
N THR A 214 20.97 -2.03 -2.73
CA THR A 214 22.12 -1.46 -2.01
C THR A 214 21.76 -0.11 -1.39
N GLN A 215 21.13 0.79 -2.14
CA GLN A 215 20.70 2.09 -1.62
C GLN A 215 19.68 1.92 -0.48
N TYR A 216 18.70 1.04 -0.68
CA TYR A 216 17.66 0.77 0.29
C TYR A 216 18.25 0.23 1.60
N ASN A 217 19.07 -0.82 1.55
CA ASN A 217 19.74 -1.35 2.74
C ASN A 217 20.62 -0.31 3.44
N ASN A 218 21.33 0.55 2.69
CA ASN A 218 22.13 1.62 3.28
C ASN A 218 21.27 2.66 4.01
N ILE A 219 20.10 3.02 3.46
CA ILE A 219 19.15 3.93 4.09
C ILE A 219 18.59 3.28 5.36
N GLN A 220 18.16 2.02 5.29
CA GLN A 220 17.65 1.28 6.44
C GLN A 220 18.72 1.16 7.55
N ASP A 221 19.97 0.83 7.20
CA ASP A 221 21.06 0.72 8.16
C ASP A 221 21.41 2.09 8.77
N LYS A 222 21.40 3.16 7.97
CA LYS A 222 21.62 4.52 8.46
C LYS A 222 20.50 4.93 9.42
N ASN A 223 19.24 4.71 9.06
CA ASN A 223 18.09 5.01 9.90
C ASN A 223 18.09 4.14 11.16
N ARG A 224 18.48 2.87 11.07
CA ARG A 224 18.70 2.02 12.24
C ARG A 224 19.78 2.59 13.16
N VAL A 225 20.93 3.00 12.62
CA VAL A 225 22.02 3.58 13.42
C VAL A 225 21.63 4.94 14.01
N GLU A 226 20.91 5.78 13.27
CA GLU A 226 20.41 7.07 13.78
C GLU A 226 19.33 6.87 14.83
N ASN A 227 18.41 5.93 14.63
CA ASN A 227 17.40 5.56 15.62
C ASN A 227 18.04 4.91 16.84
N GLU A 228 19.04 4.03 16.68
CA GLU A 228 19.84 3.46 17.75
C GLU A 228 20.64 4.54 18.48
N ALA A 229 21.21 5.53 17.79
CA ALA A 229 21.95 6.63 18.38
C ALA A 229 21.02 7.66 19.05
N GLN A 230 19.80 7.85 18.54
CA GLN A 230 18.75 8.62 19.19
C GLN A 230 18.19 7.87 20.39
N LEU A 231 17.98 6.55 20.32
CA LEU A 231 17.67 5.67 21.45
C LEU A 231 18.84 5.64 22.44
N GLU A 232 20.08 5.67 21.98
CA GLU A 232 21.28 5.72 22.82
C GLU A 232 21.44 7.11 23.44
N GLN A 233 21.10 8.18 22.73
CA GLN A 233 21.02 9.54 23.29
C GLN A 233 19.84 9.67 24.24
N TYR A 234 18.68 9.10 23.94
CA TYR A 234 17.54 9.03 24.85
C TYR A 234 17.93 8.24 26.09
N THR A 235 18.62 7.10 25.97
CA THR A 235 19.13 6.31 27.10
C THR A 235 20.37 6.90 27.77
N ARG A 236 21.12 7.81 27.14
CA ARG A 236 22.20 8.61 27.76
C ARG A 236 21.70 9.90 28.40
N ASN A 237 20.63 10.50 27.88
CA ASN A 237 19.89 11.62 28.45
C ASN A 237 18.89 11.14 29.52
N THR A 238 18.55 9.84 29.52
CA THR A 238 17.85 9.12 30.59
C THR A 238 18.78 8.19 31.38
N LYS A 239 20.11 8.25 31.16
CA LYS A 239 21.03 7.84 32.23
C LYS A 239 20.75 8.76 33.40
N PRO A 240 20.59 8.24 34.63
CA PRO A 240 20.13 9.03 35.76
C PRO A 240 21.04 10.24 35.93
N ASN A 241 20.53 11.43 35.60
CA ASN A 241 21.06 12.65 36.16
C ASN A 241 21.00 12.45 37.68
N PRO A 242 22.06 12.69 38.47
CA PRO A 242 22.07 12.48 39.93
C PRO A 242 21.07 13.36 40.72
N LEU A 243 20.12 13.98 40.02
CA LEU A 243 19.08 14.87 40.50
C LEU A 243 17.66 14.34 40.26
N TYR A 244 17.46 13.18 39.62
CA TYR A 244 16.15 12.52 39.67
C TYR A 244 16.02 11.79 41.01
N ASN A 245 15.32 12.42 41.95
CA ASN A 245 14.77 11.75 43.12
C ASN A 245 13.87 10.59 42.67
N ALA A 246 13.74 9.57 43.53
CA ALA A 246 12.90 8.40 43.31
C ALA A 246 11.49 8.76 42.79
N ASP A 247 10.98 9.91 43.24
CA ASP A 247 9.68 10.48 42.90
C ASP A 247 9.43 10.68 41.39
N VAL A 248 10.45 11.00 40.58
CA VAL A 248 10.26 11.24 39.12
C VAL A 248 10.26 9.92 38.33
N VAL A 249 11.07 8.94 38.76
CA VAL A 249 11.03 7.58 38.19
C VAL A 249 9.71 6.91 38.55
N GLU A 250 9.23 7.11 39.77
CA GLU A 250 7.91 6.68 40.21
C GLU A 250 6.80 7.36 39.39
N LEU A 251 6.90 8.67 39.13
CA LEU A 251 5.92 9.40 38.30
C LEU A 251 5.88 8.90 36.86
N TYR A 252 7.02 8.65 36.20
CA TYR A 252 7.05 8.10 34.84
C TYR A 252 6.43 6.71 34.80
N ASN A 253 6.82 5.82 35.72
CA ASN A 253 6.26 4.49 35.81
C ASN A 253 4.75 4.53 36.10
N ASN A 254 4.30 5.46 36.93
CA ASN A 254 2.88 5.66 37.21
C ASN A 254 2.12 6.18 35.98
N ILE A 255 2.68 7.11 35.20
CA ILE A 255 2.05 7.62 33.97
C ILE A 255 1.97 6.54 32.88
N THR A 256 3.06 5.79 32.67
CA THR A 256 3.05 4.67 31.72
C THR A 256 2.06 3.59 32.16
N HIS A 257 2.04 3.26 33.45
CA HIS A 257 1.08 2.30 34.00
C HIS A 257 -0.37 2.82 33.90
N GLU A 258 -0.62 4.11 34.15
CA GLU A 258 -1.94 4.73 34.00
C GLU A 258 -2.40 4.72 32.53
N TYR A 259 -1.49 4.96 31.58
CA TYR A 259 -1.79 4.90 30.16
C TYR A 259 -2.12 3.46 29.72
N GLU A 260 -1.29 2.48 30.10
CA GLU A 260 -1.53 1.06 29.82
C GLU A 260 -2.82 0.55 30.49
N GLU A 261 -3.14 1.00 31.71
CA GLU A 261 -4.40 0.66 32.38
C GLU A 261 -5.60 1.29 31.68
N LYS A 262 -5.47 2.54 31.23
CA LYS A 262 -6.54 3.25 30.52
C LYS A 262 -6.83 2.59 29.17
N GLU A 263 -5.80 2.27 28.41
CA GLU A 263 -5.91 1.60 27.11
C GLU A 263 -6.47 0.19 27.24
N LYS A 264 -6.00 -0.60 28.23
CA LYS A 264 -6.60 -1.91 28.54
C LYS A 264 -8.06 -1.81 28.92
N LYS A 265 -8.44 -0.78 29.67
CA LYS A 265 -9.82 -0.51 30.06
C LYS A 265 -10.68 -0.11 28.87
N GLU A 266 -10.18 0.71 27.95
CA GLU A 266 -10.87 1.07 26.70
C GLU A 266 -11.06 -0.16 25.79
N PHE A 267 -10.05 -1.02 25.70
CA PHE A 267 -10.15 -2.28 24.95
C PHE A 267 -11.15 -3.26 25.59
N ASP A 268 -11.11 -3.46 26.91
CA ASP A 268 -12.09 -4.32 27.60
C ASP A 268 -13.52 -3.74 27.50
N GLU A 269 -13.70 -2.42 27.57
CA GLU A 269 -14.99 -1.76 27.33
C GLU A 269 -15.49 -1.96 25.88
N LEU A 270 -14.59 -1.96 24.89
CA LEU A 270 -14.91 -2.30 23.51
C LEU A 270 -15.33 -3.78 23.38
N MET A 271 -14.59 -4.71 24.00
CA MET A 271 -14.94 -6.14 23.98
C MET A 271 -16.32 -6.40 24.60
N ASP A 272 -16.64 -5.74 25.72
CA ASP A 272 -17.95 -5.82 26.36
C ASP A 272 -19.06 -5.24 25.45
N LYS A 273 -18.80 -4.11 24.77
CA LYS A 273 -19.74 -3.51 23.80
C LYS A 273 -19.98 -4.39 22.58
N LEU A 274 -18.99 -5.17 22.18
CA LEU A 274 -19.07 -6.10 21.06
C LEU A 274 -19.70 -7.45 21.45
N ASP A 275 -19.93 -7.71 22.74
CA ASP A 275 -20.40 -8.98 23.32
C ASP A 275 -19.45 -10.15 23.03
N ILE A 276 -18.14 -9.91 23.14
CA ILE A 276 -17.12 -10.89 22.77
C ILE A 276 -16.35 -11.37 24.00
N SER A 277 -16.71 -12.56 24.48
CA SER A 277 -16.13 -13.15 25.71
C SER A 277 -15.13 -14.29 25.46
N ASN A 278 -14.95 -14.73 24.20
CA ASN A 278 -14.29 -16.01 23.88
C ASN A 278 -12.83 -15.88 23.39
N LEU A 279 -12.09 -14.93 23.96
CA LEU A 279 -10.67 -14.72 23.66
C LEU A 279 -9.78 -15.11 24.81
N ASN A 280 -8.74 -15.88 24.52
CA ASN A 280 -7.66 -16.10 25.46
C ASN A 280 -6.72 -14.88 25.52
N ASN A 281 -5.85 -14.81 26.52
CA ASN A 281 -4.97 -13.65 26.72
C ASN A 281 -4.04 -13.36 25.53
N ARG A 282 -3.62 -14.39 24.78
CA ARG A 282 -2.79 -14.20 23.58
C ARG A 282 -3.61 -13.56 22.45
N GLU A 283 -4.83 -14.01 22.26
CA GLU A 283 -5.74 -13.47 21.25
C GLU A 283 -6.17 -12.04 21.59
N LYS A 284 -6.46 -11.76 22.87
CA LYS A 284 -6.73 -10.40 23.35
C LYS A 284 -5.58 -9.45 23.03
N GLU A 285 -4.34 -9.87 23.32
CA GLU A 285 -3.18 -9.04 23.05
C GLU A 285 -2.96 -8.83 21.55
N LEU A 286 -3.10 -9.88 20.75
CA LEU A 286 -3.01 -9.79 19.29
C LEU A 286 -4.03 -8.80 18.73
N PHE A 287 -5.29 -8.87 19.16
CA PHE A 287 -6.33 -7.95 18.67
C PHE A 287 -6.15 -6.54 19.18
N ARG A 288 -5.68 -6.38 20.42
CA ARG A 288 -5.31 -5.08 20.95
C ARG A 288 -4.27 -4.41 20.07
N THR A 289 -3.19 -5.11 19.73
CA THR A 289 -2.15 -4.60 18.82
C THR A 289 -2.71 -4.25 17.44
N ILE A 290 -3.53 -5.12 16.83
CA ILE A 290 -4.14 -4.85 15.52
C ILE A 290 -5.04 -3.61 15.53
N LEU A 291 -5.83 -3.40 16.59
CA LEU A 291 -6.70 -2.24 16.72
C LEU A 291 -5.94 -0.95 17.04
N GLU A 292 -4.85 -1.04 17.81
CA GLU A 292 -3.92 0.07 18.06
C GLU A 292 -3.26 0.52 16.75
N ASP A 293 -2.77 -0.42 15.96
CA ASP A 293 -2.10 -0.16 14.68
C ASP A 293 -3.09 0.26 13.57
N LYS A 294 -4.38 -0.03 13.77
CA LYS A 294 -5.48 0.19 12.79
C LYS A 294 -5.18 -0.43 11.43
N GLU A 295 -4.39 -1.48 11.39
CA GLU A 295 -3.94 -2.17 10.19
C GLU A 295 -3.61 -3.62 10.51
N ILE A 296 -3.79 -4.52 9.54
CA ILE A 296 -3.22 -5.86 9.59
C ILE A 296 -2.18 -5.95 8.48
N SER A 297 -0.94 -6.29 8.83
CA SER A 297 0.11 -6.53 7.84
C SER A 297 0.05 -7.95 7.26
N ASN A 298 0.66 -8.15 6.08
CA ASN A 298 0.80 -9.48 5.50
C ASN A 298 1.60 -10.44 6.41
N ILE A 299 2.63 -9.93 7.10
CA ILE A 299 3.47 -10.71 8.02
C ILE A 299 2.65 -11.21 9.22
N GLU A 300 1.79 -10.36 9.77
CA GLU A 300 0.88 -10.75 10.84
C GLU A 300 -0.10 -11.78 10.34
N MET A 301 -0.77 -11.51 9.22
CA MET A 301 -1.72 -12.43 8.59
C MET A 301 -1.11 -13.81 8.31
N ASP A 302 0.11 -13.88 7.78
CA ASP A 302 0.77 -15.13 7.45
C ASP A 302 1.03 -16.00 8.70
N LYS A 303 1.10 -15.39 9.89
CA LYS A 303 1.21 -16.09 11.18
C LYS A 303 -0.13 -16.54 11.75
N LEU A 304 -1.26 -16.02 11.25
CA LEU A 304 -2.58 -16.32 11.78
C LEU A 304 -3.12 -17.64 11.26
N SER A 305 -3.64 -18.46 12.16
CA SER A 305 -4.47 -19.61 11.82
C SER A 305 -5.83 -19.17 11.26
N TYR A 306 -6.53 -20.12 10.63
CA TYR A 306 -7.93 -19.93 10.20
C TYR A 306 -8.82 -19.43 11.34
N GLU A 307 -8.72 -20.04 12.52
CA GLU A 307 -9.51 -19.65 13.70
C GLU A 307 -9.20 -18.23 14.18
N GLU A 308 -7.93 -17.83 14.16
CA GLU A 308 -7.54 -16.46 14.52
C GLU A 308 -8.07 -15.46 13.49
N MET A 309 -7.98 -15.76 12.19
CA MET A 309 -8.49 -14.89 11.13
C MET A 309 -10.01 -14.78 11.15
N LYS A 310 -10.71 -15.90 11.37
CA LYS A 310 -12.16 -15.93 11.50
C LYS A 310 -12.62 -15.08 12.67
N LYS A 311 -11.94 -15.21 13.81
CA LYS A 311 -12.16 -14.34 14.96
C LYS A 311 -11.95 -12.88 14.56
N ILE A 312 -10.80 -12.50 13.97
CA ILE A 312 -10.55 -11.12 13.50
C ILE A 312 -11.70 -10.60 12.64
N ASN A 313 -12.19 -11.38 11.68
CA ASN A 313 -13.27 -10.98 10.79
C ASN A 313 -14.56 -10.57 11.54
N GLN A 314 -14.79 -11.15 12.73
CA GLN A 314 -15.92 -10.81 13.59
C GLN A 314 -15.75 -9.49 14.35
N PHE A 315 -14.50 -9.04 14.55
CA PHE A 315 -14.20 -7.79 15.27
C PHE A 315 -14.12 -6.60 14.34
N ILE A 316 -13.56 -6.79 13.15
CA ILE A 316 -13.24 -5.69 12.24
C ILE A 316 -14.46 -5.29 11.42
N PHE A 317 -14.54 -4.02 11.05
CA PHE A 317 -15.67 -3.46 10.29
C PHE A 317 -17.05 -3.72 10.92
N LYS A 318 -17.10 -3.89 12.26
CA LYS A 318 -18.32 -4.24 12.98
C LYS A 318 -19.28 -3.07 12.93
N LYS A 319 -20.55 -3.37 12.61
CA LYS A 319 -21.60 -2.35 12.49
C LYS A 319 -22.41 -2.23 13.78
N ASP A 320 -22.79 -1.00 14.13
CA ASP A 320 -23.70 -0.73 15.22
C ASP A 320 -25.16 -1.10 14.87
N GLU A 321 -26.10 -0.88 15.80
CA GLU A 321 -27.52 -1.17 15.59
C GLU A 321 -28.16 -0.39 14.43
N LYS A 322 -27.52 0.69 13.95
CA LYS A 322 -27.98 1.51 12.82
C LYS A 322 -27.33 1.09 11.50
N GLY A 323 -26.40 0.13 11.52
CA GLY A 323 -25.66 -0.33 10.36
C GLY A 323 -24.42 0.52 10.03
N GLU A 324 -24.03 1.44 10.91
CA GLU A 324 -22.82 2.26 10.75
C GLU A 324 -21.61 1.51 11.31
N ILE A 325 -20.45 1.59 10.66
CA ILE A 325 -19.23 0.94 11.15
C ILE A 325 -18.80 1.62 12.46
N ILE A 326 -18.45 0.82 13.47
CA ILE A 326 -17.88 1.33 14.72
C ILE A 326 -16.43 1.75 14.43
N ASP A 327 -16.13 3.04 14.58
CA ASP A 327 -14.81 3.63 14.26
C ASP A 327 -13.64 2.88 14.92
N ASP A 328 -13.82 2.41 16.17
CA ASP A 328 -12.80 1.66 16.91
C ASP A 328 -12.52 0.26 16.36
N THR A 329 -13.34 -0.22 15.43
CA THR A 329 -13.19 -1.51 14.73
C THR A 329 -12.73 -1.36 13.29
N LEU A 330 -12.56 -0.13 12.83
CA LEU A 330 -12.12 0.16 11.47
C LEU A 330 -10.62 -0.03 11.37
N ILE A 331 -10.21 -1.03 10.58
CA ILE A 331 -8.82 -1.29 10.27
C ILE A 331 -8.58 -1.17 8.77
N ARG A 332 -7.34 -0.89 8.39
CA ARG A 332 -6.87 -0.94 7.00
C ARG A 332 -6.49 -2.38 6.66
N THR A 333 -6.93 -2.84 5.50
CA THR A 333 -6.67 -4.18 4.99
C THR A 333 -6.32 -4.07 3.51
N ASN A 334 -5.27 -4.75 3.07
CA ASN A 334 -4.98 -4.88 1.64
C ASN A 334 -5.87 -5.94 0.96
N SER A 335 -5.79 -6.04 -0.36
CA SER A 335 -6.62 -6.97 -1.15
C SER A 335 -6.43 -8.45 -0.79
N ARG A 336 -5.21 -8.87 -0.45
CA ARG A 336 -4.90 -10.26 -0.05
C ARG A 336 -5.54 -10.60 1.29
N ILE A 337 -5.43 -9.71 2.26
CA ILE A 337 -6.07 -9.86 3.57
C ILE A 337 -7.58 -9.86 3.44
N ASN A 338 -8.16 -8.98 2.62
CA ASN A 338 -9.58 -8.99 2.31
C ASN A 338 -10.05 -10.30 1.67
N ALA A 339 -9.29 -10.86 0.74
CA ALA A 339 -9.61 -12.16 0.15
C ALA A 339 -9.63 -13.27 1.21
N LEU A 340 -8.63 -13.30 2.10
CA LEU A 340 -8.55 -14.29 3.18
C LEU A 340 -9.67 -14.12 4.22
N LEU A 341 -9.95 -12.90 4.65
CA LEU A 341 -11.08 -12.61 5.53
C LEU A 341 -12.38 -13.14 4.94
N ARG A 342 -12.63 -12.90 3.64
CA ARG A 342 -13.81 -13.43 2.93
C ARG A 342 -13.87 -14.96 2.95
N THR A 343 -12.75 -15.66 2.82
CA THR A 343 -12.76 -17.14 2.89
C THR A 343 -13.17 -17.69 4.25
N THR A 344 -13.07 -16.91 5.33
CA THR A 344 -13.38 -17.40 6.68
C THR A 344 -14.88 -17.62 6.92
N GLU A 345 -15.73 -16.91 6.19
CA GLU A 345 -17.19 -16.91 6.36
C GLU A 345 -17.93 -16.96 5.01
N LEU A 346 -17.29 -17.57 3.99
CA LEU A 346 -17.87 -17.59 2.64
C LEU A 346 -19.14 -18.44 2.55
N THR A 347 -19.17 -19.58 3.23
CA THR A 347 -20.26 -20.58 3.20
C THR A 347 -20.65 -21.02 4.61
N ASP A 348 -21.74 -21.78 4.78
CA ASP A 348 -22.04 -22.48 6.05
C ASP A 348 -21.15 -23.71 6.30
N ASP A 349 -20.42 -24.16 5.28
CA ASP A 349 -19.53 -25.31 5.38
C ASP A 349 -18.17 -24.85 5.91
N GLU A 350 -18.00 -24.98 7.23
CA GLU A 350 -16.77 -24.63 7.93
C GLU A 350 -15.55 -25.37 7.39
N THR A 351 -15.72 -26.64 7.00
CA THR A 351 -14.62 -27.45 6.48
C THR A 351 -14.17 -26.91 5.13
N PHE A 352 -15.12 -26.54 4.28
CA PHE A 352 -14.84 -25.89 3.00
C PHE A 352 -14.15 -24.55 3.21
N ASN A 353 -14.68 -23.67 4.08
CA ASN A 353 -14.10 -22.37 4.37
C ASN A 353 -12.64 -22.50 4.86
N GLN A 354 -12.36 -23.46 5.74
CA GLN A 354 -11.02 -23.70 6.26
C GLN A 354 -10.05 -24.18 5.17
N VAL A 355 -10.48 -25.13 4.33
CA VAL A 355 -9.65 -25.65 3.23
C VAL A 355 -9.43 -24.57 2.17
N LEU A 356 -10.46 -23.78 1.86
CA LEU A 356 -10.37 -22.64 0.96
C LEU A 356 -9.41 -21.58 1.49
N PHE A 357 -9.51 -21.22 2.78
CA PHE A 357 -8.59 -20.30 3.45
C PHE A 357 -7.14 -20.77 3.33
N ASN A 358 -6.85 -22.04 3.66
CA ASN A 358 -5.49 -22.56 3.58
C ASN A 358 -4.95 -22.57 2.14
N THR A 359 -5.82 -22.87 1.17
CA THR A 359 -5.48 -22.85 -0.26
C THR A 359 -5.13 -21.43 -0.71
N VAL A 360 -5.99 -20.45 -0.41
CA VAL A 360 -5.76 -19.03 -0.73
C VAL A 360 -4.55 -18.48 0.01
N LYS A 361 -4.33 -18.88 1.26
CA LYS A 361 -3.20 -18.42 2.07
C LYS A 361 -1.85 -18.86 1.48
N SER A 362 -1.82 -20.02 0.84
CA SER A 362 -0.62 -20.53 0.16
C SER A 362 -0.26 -19.77 -1.13
N MET A 363 -1.17 -18.91 -1.62
CA MET A 363 -0.96 -18.06 -2.78
C MET A 363 -0.38 -16.71 -2.36
N ASN A 364 0.65 -16.27 -3.06
CA ASN A 364 1.36 -15.02 -2.76
C ASN A 364 0.94 -13.88 -3.71
N ASP A 365 0.26 -14.19 -4.80
CA ASP A 365 -0.13 -13.24 -5.83
C ASP A 365 -1.64 -12.99 -5.82
N ILE A 366 -2.03 -11.73 -5.79
CA ILE A 366 -3.45 -11.34 -5.75
C ILE A 366 -4.17 -11.68 -7.07
N TYR A 367 -3.47 -11.68 -8.21
CA TYR A 367 -4.07 -12.11 -9.48
C TYR A 367 -4.36 -13.60 -9.47
N GLU A 368 -3.42 -14.41 -9.00
CA GLU A 368 -3.64 -15.84 -8.77
C GLU A 368 -4.81 -16.09 -7.81
N ILE A 369 -4.86 -15.37 -6.68
CA ILE A 369 -5.96 -15.46 -5.71
C ILE A 369 -7.30 -15.10 -6.36
N ASN A 370 -7.37 -13.98 -7.08
CA ASN A 370 -8.61 -13.52 -7.70
C ASN A 370 -9.06 -14.46 -8.83
N ASN A 371 -8.15 -14.95 -9.66
CA ASN A 371 -8.46 -15.91 -10.72
C ASN A 371 -8.97 -17.25 -10.17
N PHE A 372 -8.53 -17.62 -8.97
CA PHE A 372 -9.00 -18.81 -8.26
C PHE A 372 -10.30 -18.58 -7.48
N LEU A 373 -10.44 -17.43 -6.81
CA LEU A 373 -11.55 -17.17 -5.88
C LEU A 373 -12.79 -16.66 -6.62
N ASN A 374 -12.64 -15.78 -7.62
CA ASN A 374 -13.77 -15.16 -8.32
C ASN A 374 -14.71 -16.18 -8.98
N PRO A 375 -14.25 -17.26 -9.64
CA PRO A 375 -15.17 -18.27 -10.18
C PRO A 375 -16.01 -18.95 -9.10
N ILE A 376 -15.41 -19.24 -7.92
CA ILE A 376 -16.14 -19.78 -6.76
C ILE A 376 -17.19 -18.77 -6.29
N LEU A 377 -16.80 -17.51 -6.10
CA LEU A 377 -17.69 -16.43 -5.66
C LEU A 377 -18.84 -16.19 -6.64
N ASN A 378 -18.55 -16.19 -7.95
CA ASN A 378 -19.52 -15.97 -9.00
C ASN A 378 -20.52 -17.13 -9.06
N LEU A 379 -20.05 -18.38 -9.04
CA LEU A 379 -20.96 -19.53 -9.08
C LEU A 379 -21.84 -19.59 -7.82
N ILE A 380 -21.29 -19.27 -6.66
CA ILE A 380 -22.04 -19.10 -5.43
C ILE A 380 -23.09 -17.98 -5.56
N SER A 381 -22.70 -16.81 -6.07
CA SER A 381 -23.55 -15.61 -6.21
C SER A 381 -24.65 -15.76 -7.29
N GLU A 382 -24.36 -16.43 -8.39
CA GLU A 382 -25.34 -16.75 -9.44
C GLU A 382 -26.45 -17.66 -8.91
N LYS A 383 -26.11 -18.57 -7.99
CA LYS A 383 -27.10 -19.41 -7.30
C LYS A 383 -27.93 -18.63 -6.27
N PHE A 384 -27.42 -17.53 -5.71
CA PHE A 384 -28.21 -16.57 -4.92
C PHE A 384 -29.22 -15.78 -5.78
N THR A 385 -28.80 -15.29 -6.95
CA THR A 385 -29.68 -14.50 -7.84
C THR A 385 -30.78 -15.35 -8.48
N ALA A 386 -30.59 -16.66 -8.57
CA ALA A 386 -31.64 -17.59 -8.97
C ALA A 386 -32.71 -17.83 -7.87
N PHE A 387 -32.46 -17.44 -6.62
CA PHE A 387 -33.29 -17.86 -5.48
C PHE A 387 -33.86 -16.79 -4.54
N ASP A 388 -33.45 -15.51 -4.54
CA ASP A 388 -34.01 -14.53 -3.58
C ASP A 388 -34.79 -13.36 -4.20
N GLU A 389 -36.10 -13.55 -4.34
CA GLU A 389 -37.01 -12.64 -3.64
C GLU A 389 -36.83 -12.91 -2.13
N VAL A 390 -36.52 -11.85 -1.36
CA VAL A 390 -36.59 -11.74 0.12
C VAL A 390 -35.26 -11.88 0.89
N ASN A 391 -34.60 -10.73 1.09
CA ASN A 391 -34.07 -10.24 2.37
C ASN A 391 -33.74 -11.28 3.46
N SER A 392 -32.54 -11.86 3.41
CA SER A 392 -31.72 -12.18 4.58
C SER A 392 -30.37 -12.72 4.10
N ILE A 393 -29.29 -12.36 4.80
CA ILE A 393 -27.97 -13.00 4.67
C ILE A 393 -28.17 -14.47 5.12
N ASN A 394 -28.59 -15.33 4.20
CA ASN A 394 -28.62 -16.77 4.41
C ASN A 394 -27.33 -17.32 3.83
N PHE A 395 -26.50 -17.86 4.71
CA PHE A 395 -25.30 -18.59 4.36
C PHE A 395 -25.64 -19.81 3.48
N ILE A 396 -24.67 -20.24 2.68
CA ILE A 396 -24.88 -21.23 1.61
C ILE A 396 -25.00 -22.63 2.19
N THR A 397 -26.21 -23.21 2.14
CA THR A 397 -26.46 -24.63 2.46
C THR A 397 -26.23 -25.58 1.27
N GLU A 398 -25.47 -25.18 0.25
CA GLU A 398 -25.17 -26.06 -0.88
C GLU A 398 -24.04 -27.05 -0.57
N ASP A 399 -24.12 -28.21 -1.23
CA ASP A 399 -23.06 -29.22 -1.22
C ASP A 399 -21.86 -28.70 -2.02
N MET A 400 -20.79 -28.32 -1.31
CA MET A 400 -19.59 -27.73 -1.93
C MET A 400 -18.90 -28.66 -2.92
N ASN A 401 -19.08 -29.99 -2.80
CA ASN A 401 -18.61 -30.90 -3.85
C ASN A 401 -19.29 -30.66 -5.19
N LYS A 402 -20.58 -30.30 -5.20
CA LYS A 402 -21.31 -29.99 -6.44
C LYS A 402 -20.85 -28.68 -7.05
N VAL A 403 -20.57 -27.67 -6.22
CA VAL A 403 -20.03 -26.39 -6.67
C VAL A 403 -18.68 -26.60 -7.35
N LEU A 404 -17.79 -27.39 -6.72
CA LEU A 404 -16.49 -27.72 -7.30
C LEU A 404 -16.61 -28.57 -8.58
N ASP A 405 -17.53 -29.55 -8.61
CA ASP A 405 -17.79 -30.36 -9.81
C ASP A 405 -18.28 -29.52 -10.99
N GLU A 406 -19.13 -28.54 -10.73
CA GLU A 406 -19.67 -27.63 -11.74
C GLU A 406 -18.58 -26.67 -12.28
N LEU A 407 -17.71 -26.16 -11.40
CA LEU A 407 -16.54 -25.38 -11.82
C LEU A 407 -15.60 -26.21 -12.69
N ILE A 408 -15.22 -27.40 -12.22
CA ILE A 408 -14.33 -28.31 -12.97
C ILE A 408 -14.93 -28.63 -14.34
N LYS A 409 -16.23 -28.92 -14.40
CA LYS A 409 -16.94 -29.21 -15.65
C LYS A 409 -16.93 -28.02 -16.61
N THR A 410 -17.17 -26.81 -16.11
CA THR A 410 -17.18 -25.58 -16.93
C THR A 410 -15.80 -25.31 -17.54
N PHE A 411 -14.73 -25.44 -16.75
CA PHE A 411 -13.37 -25.28 -17.27
C PHE A 411 -12.95 -26.42 -18.20
N ASP A 412 -13.41 -27.66 -17.97
CA ASP A 412 -13.19 -28.77 -18.90
C ASP A 412 -13.89 -28.52 -20.24
N GLU A 413 -15.12 -28.01 -20.25
CA GLU A 413 -15.83 -27.62 -21.49
C GLU A 413 -15.02 -26.58 -22.28
N HIS A 414 -14.53 -25.52 -21.62
CA HIS A 414 -13.67 -24.53 -22.27
C HIS A 414 -12.32 -25.09 -22.75
N TYR A 415 -11.74 -26.04 -22.01
CA TYR A 415 -10.54 -26.76 -22.42
C TYR A 415 -10.76 -27.59 -23.70
N GLN A 416 -11.92 -28.25 -23.83
CA GLN A 416 -12.25 -29.03 -25.03
C GLN A 416 -12.58 -28.14 -26.24
N GLU A 417 -13.17 -26.96 -26.01
CA GLU A 417 -13.59 -26.03 -27.07
C GLU A 417 -12.46 -25.19 -27.67
N THR A 418 -11.41 -24.90 -26.91
CA THR A 418 -10.31 -24.07 -27.40
C THR A 418 -9.39 -24.83 -28.34
N GLU A 419 -8.90 -24.17 -29.40
CA GLU A 419 -7.94 -24.74 -30.35
C GLU A 419 -6.48 -24.34 -30.04
N TYR A 420 -6.26 -23.44 -29.08
CA TYR A 420 -4.95 -22.87 -28.76
C TYR A 420 -4.29 -23.59 -27.58
N ASP A 421 -3.09 -24.13 -27.79
CA ASP A 421 -2.36 -24.93 -26.78
C ASP A 421 -2.06 -24.14 -25.50
N GLU A 422 -1.67 -22.87 -25.62
CA GLU A 422 -1.40 -21.98 -24.46
C GLU A 422 -2.65 -21.78 -23.57
N ILE A 423 -3.83 -21.68 -24.20
CA ILE A 423 -5.10 -21.55 -23.48
C ILE A 423 -5.50 -22.89 -22.84
N LYS A 424 -5.19 -24.02 -23.50
CA LYS A 424 -5.40 -25.36 -22.94
C LYS A 424 -4.55 -25.58 -21.69
N GLU A 425 -3.29 -25.18 -21.71
CA GLU A 425 -2.41 -25.29 -20.54
C GLU A 425 -2.97 -24.48 -19.36
N HIS A 426 -3.47 -23.27 -19.62
CA HIS A 426 -4.14 -22.46 -18.60
C HIS A 426 -5.36 -23.18 -18.00
N TYR A 427 -6.30 -23.65 -18.82
CA TYR A 427 -7.50 -24.34 -18.31
C TYR A 427 -7.16 -25.64 -17.58
N LEU A 428 -6.18 -26.41 -18.07
CA LEU A 428 -5.73 -27.62 -17.40
C LEU A 428 -5.16 -27.31 -16.00
N SER A 429 -4.37 -26.24 -15.89
CA SER A 429 -3.84 -25.76 -14.59
C SER A 429 -4.97 -25.38 -13.63
N VAL A 430 -5.98 -24.64 -14.12
CA VAL A 430 -7.14 -24.24 -13.32
C VAL A 430 -7.98 -25.45 -12.89
N ILE A 431 -8.22 -26.42 -13.79
CA ILE A 431 -8.93 -27.67 -13.47
C ILE A 431 -8.20 -28.43 -12.36
N ASN A 432 -6.89 -28.59 -12.46
CA ASN A 432 -6.08 -29.28 -11.46
C ASN A 432 -6.18 -28.58 -10.10
N LYS A 433 -6.13 -27.23 -10.05
CA LYS A 433 -6.29 -26.48 -8.79
C LYS A 433 -7.63 -26.75 -8.10
N TYR A 434 -8.73 -26.80 -8.84
CA TYR A 434 -10.04 -27.12 -8.25
C TYR A 434 -10.18 -28.60 -7.88
N GLN A 435 -9.55 -29.51 -8.62
CA GLN A 435 -9.47 -30.92 -8.24
C GLN A 435 -8.68 -31.11 -6.94
N ASP A 436 -7.56 -30.42 -6.78
CA ASP A 436 -6.74 -30.44 -5.56
C ASP A 436 -7.53 -29.86 -4.37
N LEU A 437 -8.23 -28.73 -4.56
CA LEU A 437 -9.11 -28.16 -3.54
C LEU A 437 -10.20 -29.17 -3.14
N LYS A 438 -10.82 -29.82 -4.11
CA LYS A 438 -11.86 -30.84 -3.89
C LYS A 438 -11.32 -32.06 -3.15
N GLU A 439 -10.12 -32.53 -3.47
CA GLU A 439 -9.49 -33.66 -2.78
C GLU A 439 -9.18 -33.30 -1.32
N GLN A 440 -8.60 -32.12 -1.08
CA GLN A 440 -8.31 -31.63 0.27
C GLN A 440 -9.59 -31.48 1.11
N TYR A 441 -10.64 -30.91 0.52
CA TYR A 441 -11.95 -30.79 1.17
C TYR A 441 -12.50 -32.16 1.56
N ASN A 442 -12.61 -33.10 0.62
CA ASN A 442 -13.14 -34.44 0.90
C ASN A 442 -12.32 -35.23 1.93
N LYS A 443 -10.99 -35.09 1.90
CA LYS A 443 -10.11 -35.72 2.89
C LYS A 443 -10.40 -35.20 4.30
N THR A 444 -10.58 -33.88 4.44
CA THR A 444 -10.86 -33.23 5.72
C THR A 444 -12.27 -33.57 6.23
N THR A 445 -13.25 -33.71 5.33
CA THR A 445 -14.62 -34.15 5.66
C THR A 445 -14.69 -35.63 6.12
N ILE A 446 -13.77 -36.50 5.68
CA ILE A 446 -13.74 -37.92 6.10
C ILE A 446 -13.07 -38.09 7.47
N ASP A 447 -12.13 -37.19 7.81
CA ASP A 447 -11.36 -37.23 9.06
C ASP A 447 -12.01 -36.44 10.22
N SER A 448 -13.11 -35.72 9.95
CA SER A 448 -13.95 -34.99 10.94
C SER A 448 -15.19 -35.79 11.35
#